data_AF-A0A533YZ51-F1
#
_entry.id   AF-A0A533YZ51-F1
#
_cell.length_a   1.000
_cell.length_b   1.000
_cell.length_c   1.000
_cell.angle_alpha   90.00
_cell.angle_beta   90.00
_cell.angle_gamma   90.00
#
_symmetry.space_group_name_H-M   'P 1'
#
loop_
_entity.id
_entity.type
_entity.pdbx_description
1 polymer ?
#
loop_
_entity_poly.entity_id
_entity_poly.type
_entity_poly.pdbx_seq_one_letter_code
_entity_poly.pdbx_strand_id
1 'polypeptide(L)'
;MIHGVGCLGGYCGACATYYRTKDDPKVRTCLACSTAVEDGMSFSMMAPFPARKATYQMAELKDPKQDLFNLYPEAPMCRNCNACTEACPQGIDVRDGVWKAVFGDFKSVSEMFMDCVMCGLCTPVCIADIAPNLVALYASRAQGAHFMEKPKRLQERIGEIEQGHYTKEWDRILGMNDQELKDVCAAIK
;
A
#
# COMPACT_ATOMS: atom_id res chain seq x y z
N MET A 1 -24.26 0.34 -0.28
CA MET A 1 -22.86 0.27 -0.76
C MET A 1 -22.42 -1.18 -0.67
N ILE A 2 -22.00 -1.80 -1.77
CA ILE A 2 -21.46 -3.17 -1.75
C ILE A 2 -20.02 -3.03 -1.23
N HIS A 3 -19.77 -3.46 0.00
CA HIS A 3 -18.41 -3.58 0.54
C HIS A 3 -17.72 -4.78 -0.12
N GLY A 4 -16.40 -4.71 -0.30
CA GLY A 4 -15.62 -5.84 -0.82
C GLY A 4 -15.40 -5.88 -2.34
N VAL A 5 -15.79 -4.84 -3.08
CA VAL A 5 -15.57 -4.73 -4.54
C VAL A 5 -14.87 -3.42 -4.85
N GLY A 6 -13.91 -3.47 -5.78
CA GLY A 6 -13.10 -2.31 -6.19
C GLY A 6 -12.70 -2.42 -7.66
N CYS A 7 -11.39 -2.52 -7.94
CA CYS A 7 -10.85 -2.41 -9.30
C CYS A 7 -11.09 -3.61 -10.24
N LEU A 8 -11.48 -4.78 -9.71
CA LEU A 8 -11.66 -6.03 -10.48
C LEU A 8 -10.40 -6.55 -11.21
N GLY A 9 -9.21 -6.02 -10.88
CA GLY A 9 -7.94 -6.40 -11.52
C GLY A 9 -6.86 -6.86 -10.55
N GLY A 10 -7.19 -7.15 -9.29
CA GLY A 10 -6.20 -7.61 -8.30
C GLY A 10 -5.29 -6.52 -7.69
N TYR A 11 -5.55 -5.24 -7.97
CA TYR A 11 -4.65 -4.13 -7.58
C TYR A 11 -5.10 -3.29 -6.37
N CYS A 12 -6.39 -3.27 -6.04
CA CYS A 12 -6.90 -2.37 -4.97
C CYS A 12 -6.99 -3.02 -3.58
N GLY A 13 -6.82 -4.35 -3.48
CA GLY A 13 -6.96 -5.09 -2.22
C GLY A 13 -8.38 -5.20 -1.65
N ALA A 14 -9.39 -4.52 -2.22
CA ALA A 14 -10.73 -4.41 -1.63
C ALA A 14 -11.50 -5.74 -1.51
N CYS A 15 -11.22 -6.70 -2.39
CA CYS A 15 -11.89 -8.01 -2.41
C CYS A 15 -11.12 -9.11 -1.66
N ALA A 16 -10.37 -8.72 -0.62
CA ALA A 16 -9.70 -9.64 0.29
C ALA A 16 -10.70 -10.68 0.82
N THR A 17 -10.39 -11.96 0.64
CA THR A 17 -11.37 -13.04 0.82
C THR A 17 -10.72 -14.25 1.48
N TYR A 18 -11.47 -14.87 2.40
CA TYR A 18 -11.19 -16.20 2.91
C TYR A 18 -11.99 -17.23 2.13
N TYR A 19 -11.39 -18.38 1.82
CA TYR A 19 -12.09 -19.46 1.14
C TYR A 19 -11.60 -20.85 1.56
N ARG A 20 -12.37 -21.87 1.20
CA ARG A 20 -12.05 -23.29 1.26
C ARG A 20 -12.51 -23.98 -0.01
N THR A 21 -11.86 -25.09 -0.34
CA THR A 21 -12.29 -26.01 -1.40
C THR A 21 -13.01 -27.21 -0.79
N LYS A 22 -13.74 -27.97 -1.61
CA LYS A 22 -14.70 -29.01 -1.21
C LYS A 22 -14.16 -30.02 -0.18
N ASP A 23 -12.90 -30.43 -0.33
CA ASP A 23 -12.27 -31.49 0.46
C ASP A 23 -11.04 -31.02 1.28
N ASP A 24 -10.79 -29.71 1.36
CA ASP A 24 -9.68 -29.12 2.12
C ASP A 24 -10.22 -28.28 3.30
N PRO A 25 -10.00 -28.71 4.57
CA PRO A 25 -10.44 -27.93 5.73
C PRO A 25 -9.62 -26.65 5.95
N LYS A 26 -8.47 -26.49 5.28
CA LYS A 26 -7.60 -25.33 5.43
C LYS A 26 -8.27 -24.08 4.87
N VAL A 27 -8.40 -23.04 5.72
CA VAL A 27 -8.79 -21.71 5.27
C VAL A 27 -7.64 -21.10 4.48
N ARG A 28 -7.94 -20.65 3.27
CA ARG A 28 -7.02 -19.98 2.36
C ARG A 28 -7.44 -18.52 2.19
N THR A 29 -6.51 -17.69 1.75
CA THR A 29 -6.73 -16.27 1.47
C THR A 29 -6.52 -15.98 0.00
N CYS A 30 -7.27 -15.03 -0.55
CA CYS A 30 -7.08 -14.57 -1.91
C CYS A 30 -7.67 -13.17 -2.13
N LEU A 31 -7.48 -12.63 -3.35
CA LEU A 31 -8.31 -11.57 -3.89
C LEU A 31 -9.38 -12.22 -4.78
N ALA A 32 -10.66 -12.00 -4.47
CA ALA A 32 -11.74 -12.70 -5.17
C ALA A 32 -11.74 -12.42 -6.68
N CYS A 33 -11.44 -11.18 -7.10
CA CYS A 33 -11.46 -10.81 -8.52
C CYS A 33 -10.35 -11.46 -9.37
N SER A 34 -9.32 -12.03 -8.74
CA SER A 34 -8.19 -12.68 -9.43
C SER A 34 -8.09 -14.17 -9.13
N THR A 35 -9.15 -14.77 -8.56
CA THR A 35 -9.18 -16.18 -8.17
C THR A 35 -10.29 -16.89 -8.93
N ALA A 36 -9.94 -17.96 -9.63
CA ALA A 36 -10.92 -18.77 -10.36
C ALA A 36 -11.86 -19.48 -9.37
N VAL A 37 -13.15 -19.54 -9.72
CA VAL A 37 -14.13 -20.30 -8.95
C VAL A 37 -13.97 -21.79 -9.25
N GLU A 38 -14.08 -22.62 -8.20
CA GLU A 38 -14.03 -24.08 -8.28
C GLU A 38 -15.33 -24.70 -7.74
N ASP A 39 -15.69 -25.91 -8.21
CA ASP A 39 -16.86 -26.64 -7.69
C ASP A 39 -16.72 -26.92 -6.20
N GLY A 40 -17.78 -26.66 -5.42
CA GLY A 40 -17.78 -26.84 -3.97
C GLY A 40 -16.93 -25.84 -3.19
N MET A 41 -16.42 -24.77 -3.82
CA MET A 41 -15.75 -23.67 -3.13
C MET A 41 -16.73 -22.92 -2.22
N SER A 42 -16.30 -22.64 -0.99
CA SER A 42 -17.01 -21.75 -0.06
C SER A 42 -16.10 -20.58 0.29
N PHE A 43 -16.67 -19.38 0.35
CA PHE A 43 -15.89 -18.17 0.60
C PHE A 43 -16.66 -17.13 1.41
N SER A 44 -15.91 -16.24 2.04
CA SER A 44 -16.42 -15.05 2.71
C SER A 44 -15.43 -13.92 2.55
N MET A 45 -15.93 -12.74 2.16
CA MET A 45 -15.09 -11.54 2.08
C MET A 45 -14.66 -11.12 3.47
N MET A 46 -13.41 -10.71 3.61
CA MET A 46 -12.88 -10.23 4.88
C MET A 46 -13.60 -8.94 5.27
N ALA A 47 -14.17 -8.91 6.47
CA ALA A 47 -14.66 -7.67 7.07
C ALA A 47 -13.48 -6.73 7.41
N PRO A 48 -13.71 -5.42 7.55
CA PRO A 48 -12.68 -4.50 8.02
C PRO A 48 -12.06 -4.99 9.34
N PHE A 49 -10.77 -5.34 9.31
CA PHE A 49 -10.07 -5.81 10.51
C PHE A 49 -9.63 -4.60 11.35
N PRO A 50 -9.86 -4.58 12.67
CA PRO A 50 -9.55 -3.45 13.54
C PRO A 50 -8.06 -3.39 13.89
N ALA A 51 -7.19 -3.30 12.87
CA ALA A 51 -5.76 -3.18 13.05
C ALA A 51 -5.38 -1.85 13.71
N ARG A 52 -4.41 -1.85 14.65
CA ARG A 52 -3.91 -0.61 15.25
C ARG A 52 -3.13 0.19 14.19
N LYS A 53 -3.73 1.28 13.72
CA LYS A 53 -3.09 2.20 12.77
C LYS A 53 -2.52 3.39 13.53
N ALA A 54 -1.20 3.52 13.54
CA ALA A 54 -0.55 4.70 14.09
C ALA A 54 -0.79 5.93 13.19
N THR A 55 -0.90 7.09 13.82
CA THR A 55 -0.98 8.40 13.15
C THR A 55 0.33 9.13 13.39
N TYR A 56 0.95 9.63 12.32
CA TYR A 56 2.26 10.28 12.36
C TYR A 56 2.38 11.27 11.19
N GLN A 57 3.25 12.27 11.35
CA GLN A 57 3.66 13.17 10.28
C GLN A 57 5.11 12.85 9.89
N MET A 58 5.34 12.57 8.61
CA MET A 58 6.66 12.18 8.11
C MET A 58 7.73 13.24 8.35
N ALA A 59 7.35 14.52 8.30
CA ALA A 59 8.26 15.65 8.53
C ALA A 59 8.71 15.80 10.00
N GLU A 60 7.98 15.19 10.95
CA GLU A 60 8.27 15.30 12.39
C GLU A 60 9.12 14.14 12.92
N LEU A 61 9.36 13.11 12.10
CA LEU A 61 10.20 11.97 12.46
C LEU A 61 11.66 12.42 12.59
N LYS A 62 12.31 12.04 13.69
CA LYS A 62 13.70 12.39 13.99
C LYS A 62 14.65 11.23 13.79
N ASP A 63 14.21 10.05 14.23
CA ASP A 63 14.90 8.80 14.04
C ASP A 63 13.87 7.78 13.56
N PRO A 64 13.67 7.65 12.24
CA PRO A 64 12.67 6.76 11.68
C PRO A 64 12.78 5.30 12.16
N LYS A 65 13.96 4.85 12.58
CA LYS A 65 14.09 3.50 13.15
C LYS A 65 13.56 3.46 14.57
N GLN A 66 13.93 4.40 15.42
CA GLN A 66 13.42 4.45 16.79
C GLN A 66 11.92 4.78 16.84
N ASP A 67 11.46 5.65 15.94
CA ASP A 67 10.05 6.04 15.81
C ASP A 67 9.17 4.84 15.40
N LEU A 68 9.69 3.89 14.61
CA LEU A 68 8.98 2.63 14.32
C LEU A 68 8.61 1.89 15.62
N PHE A 69 9.52 1.79 16.59
CA PHE A 69 9.26 1.09 17.85
C PHE A 69 8.26 1.81 18.76
N ASN A 70 8.15 3.13 18.63
CA ASN A 70 7.13 3.91 19.34
C ASN A 70 5.75 3.74 18.71
N LEU A 71 5.68 3.70 17.38
CA LEU A 71 4.44 3.61 16.61
C LEU A 71 3.91 2.17 16.50
N TYR A 72 4.82 1.20 16.44
CA TYR A 72 4.59 -0.24 16.29
C TYR A 72 5.44 -1.08 17.25
N PRO A 73 5.25 -0.94 18.59
CA PRO A 73 6.00 -1.71 19.61
C PRO A 73 5.90 -3.23 19.49
N GLU A 74 4.87 -3.74 18.82
CA GLU A 74 4.68 -5.16 18.53
C GLU A 74 5.55 -5.68 17.37
N ALA A 75 6.05 -4.82 16.48
CA ALA A 75 6.89 -5.21 15.35
C ALA A 75 8.09 -6.12 15.74
N PRO A 76 8.89 -5.81 16.79
CA PRO A 76 9.98 -6.69 17.23
C PRO A 76 9.52 -8.02 17.82
N MET A 77 8.22 -8.23 18.08
CA MET A 77 7.68 -9.47 18.62
C MET A 77 7.45 -10.55 17.56
N CYS A 78 7.85 -10.30 16.30
CA CYS A 78 7.72 -11.22 15.18
C CYS A 78 8.35 -12.59 15.51
N ARG A 79 7.58 -13.66 15.32
CA ARG A 79 8.01 -15.04 15.60
C ARG A 79 8.52 -15.80 14.38
N ASN A 80 8.65 -15.12 13.24
CA ASN A 80 9.08 -15.72 11.97
C ASN A 80 8.27 -16.98 11.56
N CYS A 81 6.99 -17.05 11.94
CA CYS A 81 6.12 -18.23 11.72
C CYS A 81 5.60 -18.42 10.28
N ASN A 82 5.91 -17.50 9.36
CA ASN A 82 5.53 -17.52 7.94
C ASN A 82 4.03 -17.38 7.61
N ALA A 83 3.13 -17.32 8.59
CA ALA A 83 1.69 -17.26 8.33
C ALA A 83 1.25 -16.05 7.48
N CYS A 84 1.85 -14.87 7.69
CA CYS A 84 1.56 -13.66 6.92
C CYS A 84 2.03 -13.73 5.45
N THR A 85 3.15 -14.41 5.20
CA THR A 85 3.69 -14.66 3.85
C THR A 85 2.77 -15.60 3.09
N GLU A 86 2.36 -16.71 3.70
CA GLU A 86 1.39 -17.65 3.11
C GLU A 86 0.03 -16.99 2.84
N ALA A 87 -0.37 -16.02 3.67
CA ALA A 87 -1.63 -15.32 3.50
C ALA A 87 -1.60 -14.26 2.38
N CYS A 88 -0.42 -13.86 1.89
CA CYS A 88 -0.26 -12.76 0.96
C CYS A 88 -0.64 -13.18 -0.47
N PRO A 89 -1.71 -12.61 -1.08
CA PRO A 89 -2.10 -12.95 -2.44
C PRO A 89 -1.15 -12.39 -3.52
N GLN A 90 -0.22 -11.52 -3.12
CA GLN A 90 0.80 -10.91 -3.99
C GLN A 90 2.16 -11.63 -3.90
N GLY A 91 2.27 -12.72 -3.12
CA GLY A 91 3.50 -13.51 -3.01
C GLY A 91 4.67 -12.81 -2.29
N ILE A 92 4.40 -11.71 -1.56
CA ILE A 92 5.42 -10.97 -0.79
C ILE A 92 5.87 -11.82 0.40
N ASP A 93 7.19 -11.91 0.66
CA ASP A 93 7.71 -12.42 1.95
C ASP A 93 7.48 -11.37 3.06
N VAL A 94 6.24 -11.32 3.54
CA VAL A 94 5.78 -10.36 4.54
C VAL A 94 6.56 -10.51 5.84
N ARG A 95 6.90 -11.74 6.21
CA ARG A 95 7.70 -12.06 7.40
C ARG A 95 9.07 -11.39 7.33
N ASP A 96 9.81 -11.60 6.25
CA ASP A 96 11.14 -11.00 6.08
C ASP A 96 11.06 -9.46 5.99
N GLY A 97 9.99 -8.94 5.38
CA GLY A 97 9.64 -7.53 5.42
C GLY A 97 9.57 -6.92 6.81
N VAL A 98 8.82 -7.55 7.72
CA VAL A 98 8.72 -7.09 9.12
C VAL A 98 10.08 -7.15 9.80
N TRP A 99 10.84 -8.21 9.58
CA TRP A 99 12.18 -8.37 10.15
C TRP A 99 13.11 -7.23 9.69
N LYS A 100 13.19 -6.99 8.39
CA LYS A 100 13.98 -5.89 7.80
C LYS A 100 13.56 -4.52 8.33
N ALA A 101 12.25 -4.28 8.47
CA ALA A 101 11.75 -3.05 9.07
C ALA A 101 12.26 -2.86 10.50
N VAL A 102 12.21 -3.90 11.34
CA VAL A 102 12.73 -3.86 12.73
C VAL A 102 14.22 -3.53 12.77
N PHE A 103 15.02 -4.01 11.81
CA PHE A 103 16.44 -3.67 11.73
C PHE A 103 16.73 -2.31 11.08
N GLY A 104 15.72 -1.63 10.54
CA GLY A 104 15.86 -0.32 9.87
C GLY A 104 16.27 -0.42 8.40
N ASP A 105 16.21 -1.61 7.79
CA ASP A 105 16.46 -1.82 6.36
C ASP A 105 15.23 -1.42 5.54
N PHE A 106 14.87 -0.14 5.60
CA PHE A 106 13.66 0.41 4.97
C PHE A 106 13.72 0.42 3.46
N LYS A 107 14.93 0.46 2.88
CA LYS A 107 15.13 0.33 1.44
C LYS A 107 14.62 -1.03 0.94
N SER A 108 15.09 -2.12 1.53
CA SER A 108 14.65 -3.45 1.12
C SER A 108 13.15 -3.64 1.35
N VAL A 109 12.60 -3.13 2.47
CA VAL A 109 11.15 -3.19 2.71
C VAL A 109 10.37 -2.45 1.63
N SER A 110 10.81 -1.24 1.25
CA SER A 110 10.15 -0.46 0.19
C SER A 110 10.17 -1.18 -1.15
N GLU A 111 11.27 -1.86 -1.49
CA GLU A 111 11.39 -2.62 -2.74
C GLU A 111 10.52 -3.89 -2.72
N MET A 112 10.52 -4.64 -1.61
CA MET A 112 9.72 -5.86 -1.44
C MET A 112 8.21 -5.61 -1.40
N PHE A 113 7.77 -4.46 -0.90
CA PHE A 113 6.35 -4.13 -0.72
C PHE A 113 5.78 -3.24 -1.83
N MET A 114 6.49 -3.06 -2.94
CA MET A 114 5.96 -2.32 -4.10
C MET A 114 4.63 -2.90 -4.60
N ASP A 115 4.49 -4.22 -4.58
CA ASP A 115 3.27 -4.92 -5.00
C ASP A 115 2.21 -5.01 -3.88
N CYS A 116 2.46 -4.44 -2.70
CA CYS A 116 1.53 -4.49 -1.58
C CYS A 116 0.27 -3.67 -1.88
N VAL A 117 -0.82 -4.35 -2.22
CA VAL A 117 -2.13 -3.74 -2.48
C VAL A 117 -2.92 -3.39 -1.21
N MET A 118 -2.28 -3.43 -0.05
CA MET A 118 -2.88 -3.08 1.26
C MET A 118 -4.17 -3.87 1.59
N CYS A 119 -4.30 -5.11 1.12
CA CYS A 119 -5.47 -5.97 1.35
C CYS A 119 -5.68 -6.39 2.83
N GLY A 120 -4.64 -6.31 3.67
CA GLY A 120 -4.72 -6.59 5.10
C GLY A 120 -4.78 -8.07 5.50
N LEU A 121 -4.73 -9.03 4.55
CA LEU A 121 -4.80 -10.49 4.83
C LEU A 121 -3.69 -11.00 5.77
N CYS A 122 -2.56 -10.29 5.87
CA CYS A 122 -1.45 -10.64 6.76
C CYS A 122 -1.71 -10.32 8.24
N THR A 123 -2.64 -9.40 8.56
CA THR A 123 -2.85 -8.94 9.93
C THR A 123 -3.60 -9.96 10.79
N PRO A 124 -4.75 -10.53 10.36
CA PRO A 124 -5.52 -11.45 11.19
C PRO A 124 -4.82 -12.79 11.47
N VAL A 125 -3.82 -13.14 10.64
CA VAL A 125 -3.04 -14.38 10.78
C VAL A 125 -1.78 -14.18 11.62
N CYS A 126 -1.46 -12.94 12.03
CA CYS A 126 -0.27 -12.68 12.81
C CYS A 126 -0.47 -13.08 14.28
N ILE A 127 0.29 -14.08 14.74
CA ILE A 127 0.24 -14.57 16.14
C ILE A 127 0.92 -13.63 17.15
N ALA A 128 1.52 -12.54 16.68
CA ALA A 128 2.17 -11.52 17.50
C ALA A 128 1.41 -10.18 17.46
N ASP A 129 0.18 -10.18 16.94
CA ASP A 129 -0.70 -9.02 16.83
C ASP A 129 -0.11 -7.83 16.05
N ILE A 130 0.86 -8.10 15.17
CA ILE A 130 1.45 -7.12 14.27
C ILE A 130 0.46 -6.86 13.13
N ALA A 131 0.39 -5.61 12.66
CA ALA A 131 -0.22 -5.26 11.38
C ALA A 131 0.88 -5.08 10.31
N PRO A 132 1.33 -6.16 9.64
CA PRO A 132 2.57 -6.13 8.85
C PRO A 132 2.50 -5.16 7.66
N ASN A 133 1.34 -5.07 7.02
CA ASN A 133 1.08 -4.11 5.94
C ASN A 133 1.24 -2.66 6.39
N LEU A 134 0.89 -2.32 7.64
CA LEU A 134 1.04 -0.98 8.18
C LEU A 134 2.48 -0.67 8.59
N VAL A 135 3.20 -1.66 9.13
CA VAL A 135 4.65 -1.57 9.41
C VAL A 135 5.42 -1.34 8.11
N ALA A 136 5.14 -2.13 7.07
CA ALA A 136 5.79 -1.98 5.77
C ALA A 136 5.44 -0.65 5.09
N LEU A 137 4.20 -0.17 5.21
CA LEU A 137 3.80 1.15 4.72
C LEU A 137 4.58 2.27 5.43
N TYR A 138 4.74 2.19 6.75
CA TYR A 138 5.57 3.13 7.49
C TYR A 138 7.02 3.11 6.99
N ALA A 139 7.64 1.93 6.91
CA ALA A 139 9.01 1.78 6.44
C ALA A 139 9.21 2.33 5.02
N SER A 140 8.28 2.04 4.11
CA SER A 140 8.33 2.54 2.72
C SER A 140 8.21 4.07 2.65
N ARG A 141 7.34 4.66 3.47
CA ARG A 141 7.22 6.12 3.57
C ARG A 141 8.46 6.76 4.19
N ALA A 142 9.01 6.17 5.23
CA ALA A 142 10.25 6.62 5.84
C ALA A 142 11.40 6.58 4.83
N GLN A 143 11.52 5.49 4.06
CA GLN A 143 12.49 5.35 2.97
C GLN A 143 12.38 6.50 1.97
N GLY A 144 11.18 6.77 1.44
CA GLY A 144 10.97 7.83 0.46
C GLY A 144 11.17 9.24 1.01
N ALA A 145 10.82 9.48 2.28
CA ALA A 145 10.88 10.81 2.88
C ALA A 145 12.27 11.20 3.39
N HIS A 146 13.02 10.24 3.96
CA HIS A 146 14.25 10.53 4.71
C HIS A 146 15.52 9.95 4.11
N PHE A 147 15.43 8.87 3.31
CA PHE A 147 16.61 8.12 2.86
C PHE A 147 16.80 8.12 1.34
N MET A 148 15.78 8.52 0.57
CA MET A 148 15.85 8.60 -0.88
C MET A 148 16.31 9.99 -1.34
N GLU A 149 17.24 10.04 -2.30
CA GLU A 149 17.59 11.29 -2.97
C GLU A 149 16.37 11.82 -3.72
N LYS A 150 16.04 13.10 -3.51
CA LYS A 150 14.90 13.71 -4.19
C LYS A 150 15.22 13.87 -5.68
N PRO A 151 14.33 13.46 -6.61
CA PRO A 151 14.58 13.61 -8.04
C PRO A 151 14.82 15.07 -8.42
N LYS A 152 15.96 15.37 -9.06
CA LYS A 152 16.33 16.74 -9.47
C LYS A 152 15.26 17.41 -10.33
N ARG A 153 14.74 16.68 -11.33
CA ARG A 153 13.66 17.18 -12.20
C ARG A 153 12.39 17.56 -11.43
N LEU A 154 12.09 16.88 -10.33
CA LEU A 154 10.95 17.22 -9.49
C LEU A 154 11.20 18.55 -8.75
N GLN A 155 12.41 18.75 -8.21
CA GLN A 155 12.79 20.00 -7.55
C GLN A 155 12.78 21.18 -8.53
N GLU A 156 13.33 21.00 -9.73
CA GLU A 156 13.29 22.00 -10.80
C GLU A 156 11.85 22.38 -11.15
N ARG A 157 10.97 21.39 -11.39
CA ARG A 157 9.57 21.64 -11.72
C ARG A 157 8.81 22.37 -10.60
N ILE A 158 9.06 22.02 -9.34
CA ILE A 158 8.46 22.72 -8.20
C ILE A 158 8.92 24.19 -8.20
N GLY A 159 10.21 24.45 -8.39
CA GLY A 159 10.74 25.81 -8.48
C GLY A 159 10.14 26.63 -9.63
N GLU A 160 9.96 26.03 -10.81
CA GLU A 160 9.29 26.71 -11.95
C GLU A 160 7.83 27.08 -11.62
N ILE A 161 7.11 26.20 -10.90
CA ILE A 161 5.74 26.47 -10.44
C ILE A 161 5.74 27.62 -9.43
N GLU A 162 6.63 27.60 -8.44
CA GLU A 162 6.75 28.67 -7.43
C GLU A 162 7.14 30.02 -8.03
N GLN A 163 7.95 30.03 -9.09
CA GLN A 163 8.35 31.22 -9.84
C GLN A 163 7.24 31.72 -10.79
N GLY A 164 6.11 31.02 -10.89
CA GLY A 164 4.98 31.41 -11.72
C GLY A 164 5.22 31.25 -13.22
N HIS A 165 6.16 30.39 -13.64
CA HIS A 165 6.44 30.16 -15.07
C HIS A 165 5.20 29.73 -15.84
N TYR A 166 4.28 29.01 -15.18
CA TYR A 166 3.05 28.49 -15.78
C TYR A 166 1.81 29.35 -15.51
N THR A 167 1.90 30.43 -14.73
CA THR A 167 0.72 31.19 -14.30
C THR A 167 -0.10 31.71 -15.48
N LYS A 168 0.56 32.31 -16.49
CA LYS A 168 -0.14 32.84 -17.68
C LYS A 168 -0.84 31.75 -18.50
N GLU A 169 -0.20 30.60 -18.64
CA GLU A 169 -0.78 29.47 -19.37
C GLU A 169 -1.95 28.87 -18.58
N TRP A 170 -1.82 28.79 -17.27
CA TRP A 170 -2.88 28.35 -16.37
C TRP A 170 -4.09 29.27 -16.41
N ASP A 171 -3.88 30.59 -16.29
CA ASP A 171 -4.94 31.60 -16.38
C ASP A 171 -5.65 31.55 -17.74
N ARG A 172 -4.90 31.35 -18.83
CA ARG A 172 -5.46 31.15 -20.17
C ARG A 172 -6.37 29.91 -20.21
N ILE A 173 -5.89 28.75 -19.74
CA ILE A 173 -6.65 27.49 -19.77
C ILE A 173 -7.89 27.58 -18.87
N LEU A 174 -7.76 28.14 -17.67
CA LEU A 174 -8.87 28.30 -16.73
C LEU A 174 -9.92 29.32 -17.19
N GLY A 175 -9.54 30.27 -18.05
CA GLY A 175 -10.45 31.27 -18.64
C GLY A 175 -11.19 30.80 -19.89
N MET A 176 -10.86 29.63 -20.45
CA MET A 176 -11.49 29.09 -21.65
C MET A 176 -12.89 28.54 -21.39
N ASN A 177 -13.76 28.62 -22.39
CA ASN A 177 -15.02 27.88 -22.40
C ASN A 177 -14.87 26.44 -22.92
N ASP A 178 -15.91 25.62 -22.76
CA ASP A 178 -15.92 24.21 -23.17
C ASP A 178 -15.53 23.97 -24.63
N GLN A 179 -15.88 24.87 -25.55
CA GLN A 179 -15.55 24.72 -26.97
C GLN A 179 -14.06 25.00 -27.21
N GLU A 180 -13.54 26.07 -26.63
CA GLU A 180 -12.12 26.42 -26.72
C GLU A 180 -11.23 25.32 -26.11
N LEU A 181 -11.65 24.73 -24.99
CA LEU A 181 -10.95 23.59 -24.38
C LEU A 181 -10.95 22.36 -25.29
N LYS A 182 -12.07 22.04 -25.93
CA LYS A 182 -12.15 20.92 -26.89
C LYS A 182 -11.19 21.12 -28.06
N ASP A 183 -11.15 22.32 -28.61
CA ASP A 183 -10.30 22.65 -29.76
C ASP A 183 -8.81 22.55 -29.41
N VAL A 184 -8.40 23.07 -28.24
CA VAL A 184 -7.01 22.95 -27.74
C VAL A 184 -6.64 21.50 -27.48
N CYS A 185 -7.49 20.73 -26.79
CA CYS A 185 -7.23 19.31 -26.52
C CYS A 185 -7.12 18.49 -27.81
N ALA A 186 -7.94 18.78 -28.83
CA ALA A 186 -7.88 18.10 -30.12
C ALA A 186 -6.58 18.39 -30.88
N ALA A 187 -5.93 19.52 -30.62
CA ALA A 187 -4.68 19.93 -31.26
C ALA A 187 -3.41 19.33 -30.61
N ILE A 188 -3.49 18.78 -29.39
CA ILE A 188 -2.35 18.22 -28.61
C ILE A 188 -1.97 16.78 -29.08
N LYS A 189 -2.41 16.34 -30.26
CA LYS A 189 -2.09 15.00 -30.79
C LYS A 189 -0.60 14.73 -30.94
#